data_AF-A0A2H0VWZ8-F1
#
_entry.id   AF-A0A2H0VWZ8-F1
#
_cell.length_a   1.000
_cell.length_b   1.000
_cell.length_c   1.000
_cell.angle_alpha   90.00
_cell.angle_beta   90.00
_cell.angle_gamma   90.00
#
_symmetry.space_group_name_H-M   'P 1'
#
loop_
_entity.id
_entity.type
_entity.pdbx_description
1 polymer ?
#
loop_
_entity_poly.entity_id
_entity_poly.type
_entity_poly.pdbx_seq_one_letter_code
_entity_poly.pdbx_strand_id
1 'polypeptide(L)'
;MQAVLRQTRISPKKANLIAGLVRGKNVNEALNLLKFTPKKGAAILAKVIKSAAANATNNFKQDKSTLYIKEIIVTEGATYKRSMPASRGRTHPILKRNSHITVKVDVKISEDKKKKVAKKEAVAEEKAEKVEKEELTTN
;
A
#
# COMPACT_ATOMS: atom_id res chain seq x y z
N MET A 1 6.11 0.33 5.50
CA MET A 1 5.65 -0.81 6.34
C MET A 1 4.67 -1.68 5.57
N GLN A 2 4.58 -2.99 5.83
CA GLN A 2 3.65 -3.89 5.13
C GLN A 2 2.81 -4.75 6.08
N ALA A 3 1.62 -5.14 5.62
CA ALA A 3 0.79 -6.17 6.23
C ALA A 3 0.30 -7.15 5.15
N VAL A 4 0.30 -8.44 5.47
CA VAL A 4 -0.06 -9.51 4.54
C VAL A 4 -1.20 -10.34 5.14
N LEU A 5 -2.26 -10.53 4.37
CA LEU A 5 -3.33 -11.48 4.66
C LEU A 5 -3.28 -12.62 3.66
N ARG A 6 -3.08 -13.85 4.16
CA ARG A 6 -2.93 -15.04 3.32
C ARG A 6 -4.21 -15.90 3.30
N GLN A 7 -4.42 -16.62 2.19
CA GLN A 7 -5.55 -17.56 1.98
C GLN A 7 -6.94 -16.96 2.28
N THR A 8 -7.20 -15.77 1.77
CA THR A 8 -8.54 -15.16 1.91
C THR A 8 -9.53 -15.81 0.95
N ARG A 9 -10.73 -16.15 1.44
CA ARG A 9 -11.85 -16.70 0.66
C ARG A 9 -12.57 -15.62 -0.18
N ILE A 10 -11.83 -15.05 -1.13
CA ILE A 10 -12.33 -14.11 -2.15
C ILE A 10 -11.53 -14.31 -3.45
N SER A 11 -12.20 -14.10 -4.59
CA SER A 11 -11.50 -14.12 -5.88
C SER A 11 -10.59 -12.89 -6.00
N PRO A 12 -9.35 -13.04 -6.51
CA PRO A 12 -8.42 -11.93 -6.72
C PRO A 12 -9.03 -10.77 -7.51
N LYS A 13 -9.81 -11.06 -8.56
CA LYS A 13 -10.47 -10.04 -9.39
C LYS A 13 -11.43 -9.16 -8.59
N LYS A 14 -12.24 -9.76 -7.71
CA LYS A 14 -13.22 -9.04 -6.87
C LYS A 14 -12.54 -8.17 -5.81
N ALA A 15 -11.42 -8.65 -5.25
CA ALA A 15 -10.63 -7.89 -4.30
C ALA A 15 -9.86 -6.75 -4.99
N ASN A 16 -9.27 -6.99 -6.17
CA ASN A 16 -8.52 -5.99 -6.93
C ASN A 16 -9.37 -4.78 -7.34
N LEU A 17 -10.63 -5.00 -7.70
CA LEU A 17 -11.56 -3.92 -8.03
C LEU A 17 -11.66 -2.89 -6.89
N ILE A 18 -11.75 -3.35 -5.64
CA ILE A 18 -11.87 -2.48 -4.47
C ILE A 18 -10.49 -1.92 -4.09
N ALA A 19 -9.43 -2.73 -4.22
CA ALA A 19 -8.06 -2.26 -3.96
C ALA A 19 -7.68 -1.08 -4.85
N GLY A 20 -8.15 -1.04 -6.10
CA GLY A 20 -7.94 0.09 -7.00
C GLY A 20 -8.53 1.41 -6.48
N LEU A 21 -9.68 1.37 -5.79
CA LEU A 21 -10.36 2.57 -5.28
C LEU A 21 -9.61 3.28 -4.14
N VAL A 22 -8.79 2.53 -3.40
CA VAL A 22 -8.10 3.02 -2.20
C VAL A 22 -6.59 3.20 -2.38
N ARG A 23 -6.05 2.79 -3.53
CA ARG A 23 -4.61 2.91 -3.82
C ARG A 23 -4.25 4.40 -3.93
N GLY A 24 -3.17 4.83 -3.27
CA GLY A 24 -2.71 6.22 -3.27
C GLY A 24 -3.44 7.15 -2.31
N LYS A 25 -4.54 6.72 -1.67
CA LYS A 25 -5.28 7.53 -0.69
C LYS A 25 -4.61 7.51 0.69
N ASN A 26 -4.94 8.52 1.49
CA ASN A 26 -4.58 8.54 2.91
C ASN A 26 -5.30 7.41 3.66
N VAL A 27 -4.68 6.88 4.71
CA VAL A 27 -5.22 5.73 5.45
C VAL A 27 -6.62 6.02 6.01
N ASN A 28 -6.83 7.19 6.62
CA ASN A 28 -8.14 7.55 7.20
C ASN A 28 -9.23 7.68 6.13
N GLU A 29 -8.90 8.31 5.00
CA GLU A 29 -9.83 8.46 3.87
C GLU A 29 -10.20 7.09 3.29
N ALA A 30 -9.20 6.22 3.10
CA ALA A 30 -9.42 4.86 2.62
C ALA A 30 -10.31 4.05 3.57
N LEU A 31 -10.12 4.16 4.89
CA LEU A 31 -10.95 3.47 5.87
C LEU A 31 -12.41 3.95 5.85
N ASN A 32 -12.63 5.24 5.67
CA ASN A 32 -13.97 5.81 5.55
C ASN A 32 -14.66 5.32 4.27
N LEU A 33 -13.96 5.35 3.13
CA LEU A 33 -14.50 4.87 1.85
C LEU A 33 -14.85 3.37 1.91
N LEU A 34 -14.00 2.55 2.52
CA LEU A 34 -14.24 1.12 2.66
C LEU A 34 -15.39 0.79 3.61
N LYS A 35 -15.67 1.66 4.59
CA LYS A 35 -16.78 1.47 5.54
C LYS A 35 -18.14 1.51 4.83
N PHE A 36 -18.29 2.37 3.81
CA PHE A 36 -19.55 2.56 3.09
C PHE A 36 -19.62 1.82 1.74
N THR A 37 -18.57 1.07 1.38
CA THR A 37 -18.58 0.30 0.14
C THR A 37 -19.35 -1.03 0.33
N PRO A 38 -20.40 -1.33 -0.45
CA PRO A 38 -21.29 -2.48 -0.22
C PRO A 38 -20.70 -3.84 -0.66
N LYS A 39 -19.39 -3.95 -0.84
CA LYS A 39 -18.73 -5.15 -1.35
C LYS A 39 -18.00 -5.89 -0.23
N LYS A 40 -18.12 -7.22 -0.19
CA LYS A 40 -17.44 -8.09 0.79
C LYS A 40 -15.94 -7.82 0.94
N GLY A 41 -15.24 -7.55 -0.17
CA GLY A 41 -13.81 -7.28 -0.15
C GLY A 41 -13.43 -6.00 0.61
N ALA A 42 -14.37 -5.06 0.80
CA ALA A 42 -14.12 -3.82 1.53
C ALA A 42 -13.90 -4.08 3.02
N ALA A 43 -14.74 -4.91 3.64
CA ALA A 43 -14.58 -5.31 5.04
C ALA A 43 -13.25 -6.05 5.29
N ILE A 44 -12.81 -6.86 4.32
CA ILE A 44 -11.54 -7.59 4.41
C ILE A 44 -10.37 -6.61 4.29
N LEU A 45 -10.36 -5.75 3.27
CA LEU A 45 -9.31 -4.76 3.05
C LEU A 45 -9.20 -3.78 4.22
N ALA A 46 -10.32 -3.36 4.80
CA ALA A 46 -10.33 -2.47 5.97
C ALA A 46 -9.59 -3.09 7.16
N LYS A 47 -9.72 -4.40 7.40
CA LYS A 47 -8.97 -5.09 8.45
C LYS A 47 -7.47 -5.09 8.17
N VAL A 48 -7.06 -5.38 6.93
CA VAL A 48 -5.64 -5.41 6.55
C VAL A 48 -5.00 -4.02 6.63
N ILE A 49 -5.70 -2.98 6.18
CA ILE A 49 -5.22 -1.59 6.26
C ILE A 49 -5.10 -1.14 7.72
N LYS A 50 -6.08 -1.47 8.58
CA LYS A 50 -5.99 -1.19 10.03
C LYS A 50 -4.77 -1.87 10.65
N SER A 51 -4.50 -3.12 10.30
CA SER A 51 -3.31 -3.85 10.76
C SER A 51 -2.02 -3.20 10.26
N ALA A 52 -1.95 -2.80 8.97
CA ALA A 52 -0.79 -2.11 8.43
C ALA A 52 -0.51 -0.78 9.15
N ALA A 53 -1.55 0.00 9.45
CA ALA A 53 -1.45 1.25 10.19
C ALA A 53 -0.99 1.03 11.64
N ALA A 54 -1.53 0.02 12.32
CA ALA A 54 -1.10 -0.35 13.68
C ALA A 54 0.37 -0.81 13.71
N ASN A 55 0.80 -1.56 12.70
CA ASN A 55 2.18 -1.99 12.58
C ASN A 55 3.14 -0.80 12.36
N ALA A 56 2.72 0.19 11.57
CA ALA A 56 3.50 1.41 11.36
C ALA A 56 3.61 2.25 12.65
N THR A 57 2.53 2.33 13.43
CA THR A 57 2.55 3.09 14.70
C THR A 57 3.39 2.40 15.77
N ASN A 58 3.29 1.09 15.91
CA ASN A 58 3.95 0.37 16.99
C ASN A 58 5.46 0.24 16.75
N ASN A 59 5.87 -0.08 15.52
CA ASN A 59 7.28 -0.36 15.23
C ASN A 59 8.09 0.90 14.90
N PHE A 60 7.47 1.91 14.29
CA PHE A 60 8.17 3.10 13.80
C PHE A 60 7.66 4.41 14.41
N LYS A 61 6.73 4.35 15.38
CA LYS A 61 6.13 5.52 16.05
C LYS A 61 5.60 6.57 15.06
N GLN A 62 5.12 6.12 13.90
CA GLN A 62 4.59 6.99 12.86
C GLN A 62 3.15 7.40 13.17
N ASP A 63 2.80 8.65 12.86
CA ASP A 63 1.46 9.17 13.04
C ASP A 63 0.49 8.66 11.97
N LYS A 64 -0.67 8.13 12.40
CA LYS A 64 -1.70 7.57 11.52
C LYS A 64 -2.22 8.56 10.47
N SER A 65 -2.22 9.86 10.79
CA SER A 65 -2.71 10.93 9.91
C SER A 65 -1.80 11.17 8.70
N THR A 66 -0.51 10.88 8.83
CA THR A 66 0.50 11.12 7.78
C THR A 66 0.72 9.91 6.88
N LEU A 67 0.14 8.76 7.24
CA LEU A 67 0.26 7.52 6.48
C LEU A 67 -0.65 7.52 5.26
N TYR A 68 -0.09 7.08 4.14
CA TYR A 68 -0.83 6.82 2.91
C TYR A 68 -0.57 5.39 2.42
N ILE A 69 -1.50 4.91 1.60
CA ILE A 69 -1.41 3.59 1.00
C ILE A 69 -0.54 3.71 -0.26
N LYS A 70 0.70 3.23 -0.16
CA LYS A 70 1.66 3.22 -1.28
C LYS A 70 1.28 2.18 -2.31
N GLU A 71 1.03 0.95 -1.86
CA GLU A 71 0.79 -0.16 -2.76
C GLU A 71 -0.20 -1.16 -2.14
N ILE A 72 -1.10 -1.69 -2.98
CA ILE A 72 -1.91 -2.85 -2.63
C ILE A 72 -1.79 -3.85 -3.77
N ILE A 73 -1.25 -5.02 -3.43
CA ILE A 73 -1.08 -6.15 -4.33
C ILE A 73 -2.05 -7.24 -3.91
N VAL A 74 -2.83 -7.75 -4.85
CA VAL A 74 -3.67 -8.94 -4.65
C VAL A 74 -3.21 -10.02 -5.61
N THR A 75 -2.70 -11.12 -5.08
CA THR A 75 -2.27 -12.27 -5.87
C THR A 75 -3.24 -13.44 -5.71
N GLU A 76 -3.18 -14.38 -6.65
CA GLU A 76 -3.92 -15.63 -6.54
C GLU A 76 -3.30 -16.53 -5.46
N GLY A 77 -4.16 -17.19 -4.69
CA GLY A 77 -3.76 -18.21 -3.73
C GLY A 77 -4.16 -19.62 -4.17
N ALA A 78 -4.05 -20.57 -3.26
CA ALA A 78 -4.45 -21.95 -3.52
C ALA A 78 -5.91 -22.03 -3.97
N THR A 79 -6.15 -22.64 -5.13
CA THR A 79 -7.48 -22.80 -5.73
C THR A 79 -7.94 -24.24 -5.57
N TYR A 80 -9.10 -24.43 -4.93
CA TYR A 80 -9.69 -25.75 -4.80
C TYR A 80 -10.54 -26.09 -6.03
N LYS A 81 -10.34 -27.28 -6.59
CA LYS A 81 -11.16 -27.83 -7.69
C LYS A 81 -12.32 -28.65 -7.11
N ARG A 82 -13.52 -28.45 -7.63
CA ARG A 82 -14.73 -29.26 -7.36
C ARG A 82 -15.38 -29.60 -8.70
N SER A 83 -16.02 -30.75 -8.81
CA SER A 83 -16.81 -31.12 -9.99
C SER A 83 -18.26 -30.67 -9.82
N MET A 84 -18.90 -30.31 -10.93
CA MET A 84 -20.34 -30.11 -11.02
C MET A 84 -20.88 -30.98 -12.16
N PRO A 85 -21.86 -31.85 -11.90
CA PRO A 85 -22.47 -32.66 -12.95
C PRO A 85 -23.18 -31.75 -13.97
N ALA A 86 -23.12 -32.13 -15.24
CA ALA A 86 -23.73 -31.41 -16.36
C ALA A 86 -24.45 -32.38 -17.31
N SER A 87 -25.17 -31.84 -18.29
CA SER A 87 -25.97 -32.62 -19.24
C SER A 87 -25.16 -33.70 -19.97
N ARG A 88 -25.80 -34.83 -20.30
CA ARG A 88 -25.22 -35.93 -21.09
C ARG A 88 -23.95 -36.54 -20.48
N GLY A 89 -23.94 -36.74 -19.15
CA GLY A 89 -22.81 -37.36 -18.43
C GLY A 89 -21.54 -36.50 -18.37
N ARG A 90 -21.63 -35.21 -18.75
CA ARG A 90 -20.48 -34.28 -18.70
C ARG A 90 -20.26 -33.78 -17.28
N THR A 91 -19.04 -33.31 -17.00
CA THR A 91 -18.68 -32.66 -15.73
C THR A 91 -17.96 -31.34 -16.00
N HIS A 92 -18.38 -30.28 -15.31
CA HIS A 92 -17.69 -28.98 -15.33
C HIS A 92 -16.90 -28.75 -14.04
N PRO A 93 -15.70 -28.15 -14.10
CA PRO A 93 -14.94 -27.79 -12.92
C PRO A 93 -15.43 -26.48 -12.30
N ILE A 94 -15.74 -26.49 -11.00
CA ILE A 94 -15.89 -25.30 -10.17
C ILE A 94 -14.56 -25.00 -9.48
N LEU A 95 -14.04 -23.80 -9.69
CA LEU A 95 -12.82 -23.31 -9.04
C LEU A 95 -13.17 -22.42 -7.85
N LYS A 96 -12.90 -22.89 -6.62
CA LYS A 96 -12.99 -22.07 -5.40
C LYS A 96 -11.65 -21.37 -5.18
N ARG A 97 -11.51 -20.20 -5.82
CA ARG A 97 -10.29 -19.38 -5.78
C ARG A 97 -10.13 -18.66 -4.44
N ASN A 98 -8.90 -18.63 -3.95
CA ASN A 98 -8.48 -17.81 -2.83
C ASN A 98 -7.54 -16.68 -3.32
N SER A 99 -7.30 -15.69 -2.45
CA SER A 99 -6.35 -14.62 -2.73
C SER A 99 -5.42 -14.35 -1.55
N HIS A 100 -4.25 -13.81 -1.85
CA HIS A 100 -3.37 -13.17 -0.88
C HIS A 100 -3.40 -11.66 -1.09
N ILE A 101 -3.44 -10.90 -0.01
CA ILE A 101 -3.51 -9.44 -0.05
C ILE A 101 -2.29 -8.89 0.69
N THR A 102 -1.49 -8.09 0.01
CA THR A 102 -0.36 -7.38 0.60
C THR A 102 -0.64 -5.89 0.51
N VAL A 103 -0.61 -5.21 1.66
CA VAL A 103 -0.79 -3.75 1.75
C VAL A 103 0.52 -3.16 2.24
N LYS A 104 1.05 -2.16 1.52
CA LYS A 104 2.19 -1.35 1.93
C LYS A 104 1.72 0.07 2.23
N VAL A 105 2.04 0.54 3.42
CA VAL A 105 1.84 1.92 3.86
C VAL A 105 3.18 2.62 3.97
N ASP A 106 3.19 3.90 3.64
CA ASP A 106 4.37 4.74 3.68
C ASP A 106 3.99 6.12 4.21
N VAL A 107 4.98 6.92 4.60
CA VAL A 107 4.75 8.27 5.13
C VAL A 107 4.71 9.25 3.96
N LYS A 108 3.67 10.08 3.90
CA LYS A 108 3.58 11.11 2.87
C LYS A 108 4.57 12.21 3.24
N ILE A 109 5.65 12.34 2.48
CA ILE A 109 6.60 13.44 2.66
C ILE A 109 5.89 14.71 2.14
N SER A 110 5.61 15.66 3.03
CA SER A 110 5.09 16.97 2.64
C SER A 110 6.08 17.67 1.70
N GLU A 111 5.59 18.35 0.66
CA GLU A 111 6.47 19.06 -0.29
C GLU A 111 7.35 20.12 0.40
N ASP A 112 6.93 20.62 1.56
CA ASP A 112 7.71 21.53 2.41
C ASP A 112 9.02 20.91 2.90
N LYS A 113 9.07 19.60 3.15
CA LYS A 113 10.33 18.90 3.48
C LYS A 113 11.22 18.73 2.25
N LYS A 114 10.66 18.46 1.06
CA LYS A 114 11.44 18.43 -0.19
C LYS A 114 12.07 19.79 -0.51
N LYS A 115 11.32 20.89 -0.36
CA LYS A 115 11.85 22.26 -0.54
C LYS A 115 12.91 22.62 0.51
N LYS A 116 12.76 22.18 1.76
CA LYS A 116 13.79 22.39 2.81
C LYS A 116 15.06 21.57 2.61
N VAL A 117 14.95 20.33 2.12
CA VAL A 117 16.11 19.49 1.81
C VAL A 117 16.84 20.04 0.58
N ALA A 118 16.12 20.40 -0.48
CA ALA A 118 16.70 21.07 -1.65
C ALA A 118 17.35 22.43 -1.32
N LYS A 119 16.75 23.23 -0.43
CA LYS A 119 17.39 24.47 0.08
C LYS A 119 18.64 24.19 0.92
N LYS A 120 18.68 23.09 1.68
CA LYS A 120 19.85 22.71 2.48
C LYS A 120 21.01 22.20 1.61
N GLU A 121 20.70 21.43 0.58
CA GLU A 121 21.68 20.94 -0.40
C GLU A 121 22.25 22.10 -1.23
N ALA A 122 21.41 23.02 -1.69
CA ALA A 122 21.88 24.24 -2.40
C ALA A 122 22.77 25.14 -1.52
N VAL A 123 22.44 25.32 -0.24
CA VAL A 123 23.26 26.12 0.71
C VAL A 123 24.58 25.40 1.07
N ALA A 124 24.65 24.08 0.93
CA ALA A 124 25.88 23.30 1.14
C ALA A 124 26.83 23.41 -0.07
N GLU A 125 26.30 23.38 -1.30
CA GLU A 125 27.07 23.61 -2.53
C GLU A 125 27.61 25.07 -2.59
N GLU A 126 26.81 26.06 -2.21
CA GLU A 126 27.24 27.48 -2.15
C GLU A 126 28.33 27.74 -1.10
N LYS A 127 28.38 26.92 -0.05
CA LYS A 127 29.43 26.98 0.97
C LYS A 127 30.69 26.24 0.54
N ALA A 128 30.59 25.14 -0.20
CA ALA A 128 31.73 24.44 -0.76
C ALA A 128 32.47 25.30 -1.80
N GLU A 129 31.73 26.00 -2.67
CA GLU A 129 32.31 26.92 -3.66
C GLU A 129 32.99 28.15 -3.05
N LYS A 130 32.57 28.60 -1.86
CA LYS A 130 33.23 29.71 -1.15
C LYS A 130 34.52 29.30 -0.46
N VAL A 131 34.58 28.08 0.06
CA VAL A 131 35.79 27.52 0.68
C VAL A 131 36.88 27.28 -0.38
N GLU A 132 36.53 26.76 -1.55
CA GLU A 132 37.50 26.60 -2.66
C GLU A 132 38.02 27.96 -3.19
N LYS A 133 37.21 29.02 -3.17
CA LYS A 133 37.63 30.37 -3.62
C LYS A 133 38.54 31.09 -2.62
N GLU A 134 38.43 30.81 -1.31
CA GLU A 134 39.34 31.36 -0.28
C GLU A 134 40.71 30.64 -0.25
N GLU A 135 40.77 29.36 -0.59
CA GLU A 135 42.03 28.59 -0.65
C GLU A 135 42.93 28.99 -1.84
N LEU A 136 42.35 29.50 -2.94
CA LEU A 136 43.09 29.98 -4.12
C LEU A 136 43.71 31.40 -3.97
N THR A 137 43.29 32.18 -2.96
CA THR A 137 43.79 33.56 -2.72
C THR A 137 44.97 33.66 -1.74
N THR A 138 45.45 32.52 -1.21
CA THR A 138 46.47 32.48 -0.14
C THR A 138 47.81 31.85 -0.57
N ASN A 139 48.13 31.90 -1.87
CA ASN A 139 49.45 31.55 -2.44
C ASN A 139 50.06 32.73 -3.18
#